data_AF-E4WVV5-F1
#
_entry.id   AF-E4WVV5-F1
#
_cell.length_a   1.000
_cell.length_b   1.000
_cell.length_c   1.000
_cell.angle_alpha   90.00
_cell.angle_beta   90.00
_cell.angle_gamma   90.00
#
_symmetry.space_group_name_H-M   'P 1'
#
loop_
_entity.id
_entity.type
_entity.pdbx_description
1 polymer ?
#
loop_
_entity_poly.entity_id
_entity_poly.type
_entity_poly.pdbx_seq_one_letter_code
_entity_poly.pdbx_strand_id
1 'polypeptide(L)'
;MEFIPSLQDIPELSKDLLKSAVFYAKDNAPRKTYIVLASFCGAAFLGYIWVKQKWKYWERKDVPGPTPSFKDIGNTRSTFRDHGTQLGNDYPMDAVGIYIFGVTPALVIRDPII
;
A
#
# COMPACT_ATOMS: atom_id res chain seq x y z
N MET A 1 12.26 -8.74 17.15
CA MET A 1 11.96 -7.31 17.04
C MET A 1 13.18 -6.69 16.39
N GLU A 2 13.16 -6.49 15.07
CA GLU A 2 14.33 -5.99 14.35
C GLU A 2 14.54 -4.52 14.71
N PHE A 3 15.67 -4.26 15.35
CA PHE A 3 16.10 -2.93 15.76
C PHE A 3 16.47 -2.15 14.50
N ILE A 4 15.56 -1.31 13.99
CA ILE A 4 15.90 -0.35 12.95
C ILE A 4 16.60 0.80 13.67
N PRO A 5 17.93 0.97 13.55
CA PRO A 5 18.63 2.05 14.24
C PRO A 5 18.16 3.37 13.64
N SER A 6 18.02 4.39 14.49
CA SER A 6 17.80 5.75 14.01
C SER A 6 18.97 6.17 13.10
N LEU A 7 18.70 6.92 12.02
CA LEU A 7 19.73 7.38 11.08
C LEU A 7 20.83 8.25 11.74
N GLN A 8 20.67 8.60 13.01
CA GLN A 8 21.62 9.35 13.84
C GLN A 8 22.72 8.46 14.45
N ASP A 9 22.48 7.16 14.65
CA ASP A 9 23.40 6.24 15.34
C ASP A 9 24.38 5.49 14.41
N ILE A 10 24.40 5.82 13.12
CA ILE A 10 25.23 5.12 12.15
C ILE A 10 26.67 5.69 12.20
N PRO A 11 27.71 4.89 12.51
CA PRO A 11 29.09 5.36 12.66
C PRO A 11 29.57 6.13 11.42
N GLU A 12 30.35 7.20 11.57
CA GLU A 12 30.76 8.11 10.47
C GLU A 12 31.31 7.39 9.23
N LEU A 13 32.01 6.26 9.42
CA LEU A 13 32.51 5.37 8.35
C LEU A 13 31.40 4.88 7.40
N SER A 14 30.20 4.63 7.93
CA SER A 14 29.03 4.21 7.15
C SER A 14 28.45 5.34 6.30
N LYS A 15 28.50 6.59 6.79
CA LYS A 15 28.00 7.78 6.07
C LYS A 15 28.92 8.11 4.90
N ASP A 16 30.23 7.96 5.09
CA ASP A 16 31.22 8.15 4.03
C ASP A 16 31.20 7.01 3.01
N LEU A 17 30.96 5.77 3.44
CA LEU A 17 30.65 4.65 2.55
C LEU A 17 29.35 4.89 1.76
N LEU A 18 28.31 5.43 2.40
CA LEU A 18 27.05 5.75 1.71
C LEU A 18 27.25 6.87 0.70
N LYS A 19 27.93 7.96 1.09
CA LYS A 19 28.24 9.08 0.20
C LYS A 19 29.09 8.63 -0.98
N SER A 20 30.13 7.82 -0.75
CA SER A 20 30.98 7.29 -1.81
C SER A 20 30.24 6.31 -2.71
N ALA A 21 29.37 5.46 -2.18
CA ALA A 21 28.51 4.60 -2.99
C ALA A 21 27.52 5.40 -3.85
N VAL A 22 26.92 6.46 -3.29
CA VAL A 22 26.05 7.40 -4.02
C VAL A 22 26.85 8.15 -5.08
N PHE A 23 28.07 8.59 -4.79
CA PHE A 23 28.94 9.30 -5.73
C PHE A 23 29.45 8.37 -6.85
N TYR A 24 29.82 7.14 -6.51
CA TYR A 24 30.22 6.11 -7.45
C TYR A 24 29.06 5.70 -8.36
N ALA A 25 27.86 5.52 -7.81
CA ALA A 25 26.66 5.32 -8.59
C ALA A 25 26.35 6.56 -9.45
N LYS A 26 26.66 7.76 -8.99
CA LYS A 26 26.41 9.00 -9.74
C LYS A 26 27.31 9.13 -10.97
N ASP A 27 28.61 8.86 -10.81
CA ASP A 27 29.65 8.99 -11.84
C ASP A 27 29.69 7.79 -12.82
N ASN A 28 29.34 6.58 -12.36
CA ASN A 28 29.37 5.38 -13.19
C ASN A 28 27.99 4.95 -13.72
N ALA A 29 26.88 5.56 -13.27
CA ALA A 29 25.58 5.26 -13.86
C ALA A 29 25.53 5.85 -15.27
N PRO A 30 25.46 5.02 -16.33
CA PRO A 30 25.21 5.54 -17.66
C PRO A 30 23.89 6.31 -17.63
N ARG A 31 23.77 7.41 -18.39
CA ARG A 31 22.53 8.20 -18.54
C ARG A 31 21.26 7.34 -18.67
N LYS A 32 21.39 6.17 -19.30
CA LYS A 32 20.34 5.14 -19.42
C LYS A 32 19.79 4.66 -18.07
N THR A 33 20.61 4.49 -17.05
CA THR A 33 20.21 4.08 -15.70
C THR A 33 19.28 5.11 -15.06
N TYR A 34 19.58 6.41 -15.16
CA TYR A 34 18.71 7.46 -14.63
C TYR A 34 17.36 7.49 -15.34
N ILE A 35 17.35 7.31 -16.66
CA ILE A 35 16.11 7.25 -17.45
C ILE A 35 15.26 6.05 -17.02
N VAL A 36 15.88 4.88 -16.82
CA VAL A 36 15.19 3.68 -16.32
C VAL A 36 14.62 3.93 -14.92
N LEU A 37 15.42 4.50 -14.01
CA LEU A 37 14.97 4.78 -12.64
C LEU A 37 13.81 5.79 -12.60
N ALA A 38 13.94 6.88 -13.35
CA ALA A 38 12.90 7.90 -13.48
C ALA A 38 11.61 7.31 -14.08
N SER A 39 11.73 6.45 -15.10
CA SER A 39 10.58 5.77 -15.71
C SER A 39 9.89 4.84 -14.71
N PHE A 40 10.66 4.09 -13.92
CA PHE A 40 10.12 3.22 -12.88
C PHE A 40 9.39 4.02 -11.79
N CYS A 41 10.01 5.09 -11.28
CA CYS A 41 9.38 5.97 -10.30
C CYS A 41 8.10 6.62 -10.86
N GLY A 42 8.11 7.07 -12.11
CA GLY A 42 6.94 7.61 -12.78
C GLY A 42 5.80 6.60 -12.89
N ALA A 43 6.11 5.38 -13.33
CA ALA A 43 5.13 4.29 -13.42
C ALA A 43 4.56 3.91 -12.04
N ALA A 44 5.41 3.83 -11.01
CA ALA A 44 4.98 3.56 -9.64
C ALA A 44 4.07 4.67 -9.09
N PHE A 45 4.37 5.94 -9.37
CA PHE A 45 3.53 7.07 -8.98
C PHE A 45 2.16 7.06 -9.66
N LEU A 46 2.12 6.80 -10.98
CA LEU A 46 0.87 6.66 -11.71
C LEU A 46 0.05 5.46 -11.22
N GLY A 47 0.72 4.33 -10.95
CA GLY A 47 0.09 3.15 -10.35
C GLY A 47 -0.49 3.43 -8.97
N TYR A 48 0.22 4.17 -8.12
CA TYR A 48 -0.26 4.60 -6.81
C TYR A 48 -1.54 5.44 -6.93
N ILE A 49 -1.56 6.44 -7.82
CA ILE A 49 -2.74 7.28 -8.06
C ILE A 49 -3.91 6.42 -8.56
N TRP A 50 -3.66 5.53 -9.52
CA TRP A 50 -4.69 4.65 -10.07
C TRP A 50 -5.32 3.75 -8.99
N VAL A 51 -4.52 3.12 -8.13
CA VAL A 51 -5.03 2.33 -7.00
C VAL A 51 -5.86 3.19 -6.06
N LYS A 52 -5.37 4.38 -5.67
CA LYS A 52 -6.10 5.29 -4.78
C LYS A 52 -7.44 5.74 -5.38
N GLN A 53 -7.54 5.90 -6.70
CA GLN A 53 -8.80 6.22 -7.38
C GLN A 53 -9.78 5.04 -7.39
N LYS A 54 -9.27 3.81 -7.55
CA LYS A 54 -10.07 2.57 -7.46
C LYS A 54 -10.66 2.39 -6.05
N TRP A 55 -9.88 2.69 -5.03
CA TRP A 55 -10.29 2.66 -3.62
C TRP A 55 -11.36 3.66 -3.20
N LYS A 56 -11.75 4.58 -4.08
CA LYS A 56 -12.89 5.48 -3.87
C LYS A 56 -14.21 4.92 -4.40
N TYR A 57 -14.24 3.68 -4.89
CA TYR A 57 -15.44 3.08 -5.46
C TYR A 57 -16.61 3.04 -4.48
N TRP A 58 -16.40 2.56 -3.25
CA TRP A 58 -17.48 2.46 -2.25
C TRP A 58 -17.88 3.83 -1.68
N GLU A 59 -16.92 4.73 -1.48
CA GLU A 59 -17.18 6.13 -1.13
C GLU A 59 -18.12 6.80 -2.14
N ARG A 60 -17.87 6.63 -3.45
CA ARG A 60 -18.76 7.16 -4.51
C ARG A 60 -20.14 6.53 -4.55
N LYS A 61 -20.32 5.37 -3.92
CA LYS A 61 -21.59 4.64 -3.87
C LYS A 61 -22.29 4.82 -2.52
N ASP A 62 -21.73 5.64 -1.64
CA ASP A 62 -22.22 5.84 -0.28
C ASP A 62 -22.35 4.52 0.51
N VAL A 63 -21.43 3.59 0.22
CA VAL A 63 -21.36 2.30 0.92
C VAL A 63 -20.25 2.36 1.97
N PRO A 64 -20.57 2.10 3.24
CA PRO A 64 -19.60 2.10 4.33
C PRO A 64 -18.66 0.91 4.24
N GLY A 65 -17.43 1.07 4.74
CA GLY A 65 -16.47 -0.02 4.80
C GLY A 65 -15.08 0.40 5.30
N PRO A 66 -14.22 -0.58 5.57
CA PRO A 66 -12.86 -0.33 6.05
C PRO A 66 -12.02 0.41 5.02
N THR A 67 -11.22 1.38 5.49
CA THR A 67 -10.29 2.11 4.62
C THR A 67 -9.25 1.15 4.04
N PRO A 68 -9.13 1.02 2.70
CA PRO A 68 -8.17 0.11 2.09
C PRO A 68 -6.73 0.61 2.21
N SER A 69 -5.79 -0.33 2.29
CA SER A 69 -4.36 -0.03 2.38
C SER A 69 -3.50 -0.96 1.53
N PHE A 70 -2.31 -0.49 1.14
CA PHE A 70 -1.36 -1.31 0.38
C PHE A 70 -0.82 -2.47 1.23
N LYS A 71 -0.61 -2.25 2.53
CA LYS A 71 -0.14 -3.26 3.49
C LYS A 71 -1.14 -4.42 3.65
N ASP A 72 -2.41 -4.11 3.54
CA ASP A 72 -3.52 -5.07 3.70
C ASP A 72 -4.07 -5.60 2.35
N ILE A 73 -3.43 -5.20 1.24
CA ILE A 73 -3.84 -5.54 -0.12
C ILE A 73 -5.32 -5.17 -0.33
N GLY A 74 -5.63 -3.88 -0.17
CA GLY A 74 -7.00 -3.38 -0.06
C GLY A 74 -7.50 -3.62 1.36
N ASN A 75 -8.37 -4.60 1.55
CA ASN A 75 -8.84 -5.08 2.85
C ASN A 75 -8.69 -6.61 2.99
N THR A 76 -7.97 -7.24 2.07
CA THR A 76 -7.99 -8.69 1.87
C THR A 76 -7.50 -9.41 3.11
N ARG A 77 -6.29 -9.07 3.58
CA ARG A 77 -5.67 -9.85 4.64
C ARG A 77 -6.42 -9.70 5.96
N SER A 78 -6.85 -8.50 6.33
CA SER A 78 -7.67 -8.28 7.53
C SER A 78 -9.02 -9.00 7.45
N THR A 79 -9.72 -8.91 6.32
CA THR A 79 -11.04 -9.54 6.13
C THR A 79 -10.95 -11.06 6.22
N PHE A 80 -9.94 -11.69 5.60
CA PHE A 80 -9.84 -13.16 5.59
C PHE A 80 -9.14 -13.74 6.81
N ARG A 81 -8.38 -12.95 7.59
CA ARG A 81 -7.62 -13.45 8.75
C ARG A 81 -8.51 -14.07 9.81
N ASP A 82 -9.71 -13.53 10.02
CA ASP A 82 -10.65 -13.97 11.04
C ASP A 82 -12.04 -14.31 10.46
N HIS A 83 -12.07 -14.67 9.17
CA HIS A 83 -13.29 -14.98 8.42
C HIS A 83 -14.33 -13.85 8.45
N GLY A 84 -13.89 -12.59 8.58
CA GLY A 84 -14.76 -11.42 8.58
C GLY A 84 -15.44 -11.16 9.92
N THR A 85 -15.01 -11.79 11.01
CA THR A 85 -15.59 -11.58 12.35
C THR A 85 -15.41 -10.12 12.82
N GLN A 86 -14.19 -9.56 12.71
CA GLN A 86 -13.91 -8.16 13.03
C GLN A 86 -14.69 -7.22 12.10
N LEU A 87 -14.72 -7.52 10.79
CA LEU A 87 -15.52 -6.75 9.84
C LEU A 87 -17.00 -6.72 10.23
N GLY A 88 -17.50 -7.88 10.71
CA GLY A 88 -18.80 -8.09 11.33
C GLY A 88 -19.10 -7.08 12.43
N ASN A 89 -18.23 -7.06 13.44
CA ASN A 89 -18.39 -6.27 14.65
C ASN A 89 -18.22 -4.77 14.41
N ASP A 90 -17.26 -4.37 13.57
CA ASP A 90 -16.92 -2.97 13.32
C ASP A 90 -17.97 -2.25 12.45
N TYR A 91 -18.65 -3.01 11.58
CA TYR A 91 -19.65 -2.49 10.64
C TYR A 91 -20.95 -3.28 10.78
N PRO A 92 -21.82 -3.00 11.76
CA PRO A 92 -23.03 -3.78 12.03
C PRO A 92 -24.16 -3.61 10.99
N MET A 93 -23.94 -2.84 9.93
CA MET A 93 -24.92 -2.56 8.86
C MET A 93 -25.07 -3.72 7.85
N ASP A 94 -26.18 -3.69 7.11
CA ASP A 94 -26.60 -4.77 6.20
C ASP A 94 -25.68 -4.97 4.99
N ALA A 95 -24.95 -3.93 4.60
CA ALA A 95 -24.06 -3.95 3.44
C ALA A 95 -22.74 -3.24 3.77
N VAL A 96 -21.62 -3.93 3.51
CA VAL A 96 -20.26 -3.42 3.75
C VAL A 96 -19.42 -3.60 2.51
N GLY A 97 -18.82 -2.51 2.05
CA GLY A 97 -17.94 -2.48 0.89
C GLY A 97 -16.50 -2.80 1.27
N ILE A 98 -15.90 -3.80 0.65
CA ILE A 98 -14.48 -4.16 0.83
C ILE A 98 -13.73 -4.17 -0.50
N TYR A 99 -12.40 -4.23 -0.42
CA TYR A 99 -11.52 -4.48 -1.56
C TYR A 99 -10.77 -5.80 -1.39
N ILE A 100 -11.07 -6.77 -2.26
CA ILE A 100 -10.38 -8.06 -2.34
C ILE A 100 -9.27 -8.02 -3.38
N PHE A 101 -8.18 -8.72 -3.11
CA PHE A 101 -6.97 -8.81 -3.95
C PHE A 101 -6.46 -7.45 -4.45
N GLY A 102 -6.51 -6.43 -3.59
CA GLY A 102 -5.94 -5.12 -3.85
C GLY A 102 -6.99 -4.10 -4.25
N VAL A 103 -7.58 -4.23 -5.43
CA VAL A 103 -8.43 -3.17 -6.04
C VAL A 103 -9.82 -3.62 -6.44
N THR A 104 -10.14 -4.92 -6.35
CA THR A 104 -11.43 -5.44 -6.78
C THR A 104 -12.48 -5.14 -5.71
N PRO A 105 -13.49 -4.30 -5.99
CA PRO A 105 -14.54 -4.04 -5.02
C PRO A 105 -15.42 -5.29 -4.86
N ALA A 106 -15.69 -5.67 -3.61
CA ALA A 106 -16.64 -6.73 -3.27
C ALA A 106 -17.63 -6.20 -2.23
N LEU A 107 -18.90 -6.55 -2.39
CA LEU A 107 -19.96 -6.18 -1.44
C LEU A 107 -20.25 -7.37 -0.54
N VAL A 108 -20.17 -7.16 0.76
CA VAL A 108 -20.59 -8.14 1.76
C VAL A 108 -21.97 -7.76 2.23
N ILE A 109 -22.95 -8.65 2.02
CA ILE A 109 -24.34 -8.48 2.43
C ILE A 109 -24.60 -9.40 3.62
N ARG A 110 -25.24 -8.87 4.67
CA ARG A 110 -25.62 -9.59 5.90
C ARG A 110 -27.13 -9.63 6.15
N ASP A 111 -27.90 -9.38 5.10
CA ASP A 111 -29.36 -9.46 5.18
C ASP A 111 -29.77 -10.87 5.59
N PRO A 112 -30.45 -11.07 6.73
CA PRO A 112 -30.91 -12.38 7.19
C PRO A 112 -32.05 -12.96 6.32
N ILE A 113 -32.59 -12.18 5.37
CA ILE A 113 -33.66 -12.58 4.46
C ILE A 113 -33.10 -13.12 3.13
N ILE A 114 -31.84 -12.80 2.79
CA ILE A 114 -31.15 -13.28 1.58
C ILE A 114 -30.39 -14.58 1.86
#